data_AF-A0A0F2JBS5-F1
#
_entry.id   AF-A0A0F2JBS5-F1
#
_cell.length_a   1.000
_cell.length_b   1.000
_cell.length_c   1.000
_cell.angle_alpha   90.00
_cell.angle_beta   90.00
_cell.angle_gamma   90.00
#
_symmetry.space_group_name_H-M   'P 1'
#
loop_
_entity.id
_entity.type
_entity.pdbx_description
1 polymer ?
#
loop_
_entity_poly.entity_id
_entity_poly.type
_entity_poly.pdbx_seq_one_letter_code
_entity_poly.pdbx_strand_id
1 'polypeptide(L)'
;MTEHLDLILSVKVVPGLDGALDHIYKYSTKHSETIITENYTRSQRFLREIDAAAVYVNASTRFTDGGRFGFGAEIGISTQKLHARGPMGLKELTTIKYMVYGDGQIVK
;
A
#
# COMPACT_ATOMS: atom_id res chain seq x y z
N MET A 1 4.90 4.75 -17.35
CA MET A 1 3.73 5.64 -17.31
C MET A 1 4.19 6.92 -16.61
N THR A 2 3.64 8.07 -16.97
CA THR A 2 4.04 9.37 -16.40
C THR A 2 2.96 9.82 -15.42
N GLU A 3 3.36 10.27 -14.24
CA GLU A 3 2.45 10.92 -13.30
C GLU A 3 2.27 12.39 -13.73
N HIS A 4 1.02 12.83 -13.90
CA HIS A 4 0.72 14.14 -14.50
C HIS A 4 0.50 15.25 -13.46
N LEU A 5 0.02 14.93 -12.25
CA LEU A 5 -0.34 15.90 -11.20
C LEU A 5 -1.23 17.06 -11.70
N ASP A 6 -2.07 16.79 -12.70
CA ASP A 6 -2.95 17.73 -13.37
C ASP A 6 -4.20 16.98 -13.89
N LEU A 7 -5.15 17.68 -14.51
CA LEU A 7 -6.37 17.12 -15.10
C LEU A 7 -6.10 16.36 -16.41
N ILE A 8 -5.12 15.46 -16.40
CA ILE A 8 -4.71 14.61 -17.52
C ILE A 8 -4.87 13.14 -17.10
N LEU A 9 -5.60 12.36 -17.90
CA LEU A 9 -5.86 10.94 -17.65
C LEU A 9 -5.42 10.08 -18.84
N SER A 10 -4.58 9.07 -18.58
CA SER A 10 -4.24 8.03 -19.55
C SER A 10 -5.18 6.84 -19.39
N VAL A 11 -5.79 6.37 -20.49
CA VAL A 11 -6.74 5.25 -20.50
C VAL A 11 -6.20 4.11 -21.37
N LYS A 12 -6.22 2.88 -20.85
CA LYS A 12 -5.82 1.68 -21.58
C LYS A 12 -6.85 0.57 -21.42
N VAL A 13 -7.23 -0.04 -22.53
CA VAL A 13 -8.06 -1.26 -22.54
C VAL A 13 -7.16 -2.49 -22.33
N VAL A 14 -7.59 -3.40 -21.48
CA VAL A 14 -6.88 -4.66 -21.18
C VAL A 14 -7.84 -5.84 -21.37
N PRO A 15 -7.34 -7.04 -21.72
CA PRO A 15 -8.18 -8.20 -22.04
C PRO A 15 -8.89 -8.82 -20.81
N GLY A 16 -8.55 -8.38 -19.59
CA GLY A 16 -9.12 -8.92 -18.36
C GLY A 16 -8.25 -8.60 -17.14
N LEU A 17 -8.48 -9.34 -16.04
CA LEU A 17 -7.77 -9.14 -14.78
C LEU A 17 -6.27 -9.38 -14.91
N ASP A 18 -5.84 -10.46 -15.56
CA ASP A 18 -4.41 -10.77 -15.74
C ASP A 18 -3.68 -9.65 -16.50
N GLY A 19 -4.28 -9.15 -17.59
CA GLY A 19 -3.72 -8.02 -18.33
C GLY A 19 -3.70 -6.71 -17.53
N ALA A 20 -4.62 -6.53 -16.58
CA ALA A 20 -4.60 -5.40 -15.65
C ALA A 20 -3.45 -5.54 -14.64
N LEU A 21 -3.29 -6.73 -14.04
CA LEU A 21 -2.21 -7.02 -13.09
C LEU A 21 -0.83 -6.81 -13.75
N ASP A 22 -0.62 -7.35 -14.94
CA ASP A 22 0.63 -7.17 -15.71
C ASP A 22 0.92 -5.69 -15.99
N HIS A 23 -0.11 -4.91 -16.30
CA HIS A 23 0.03 -3.48 -16.53
C HIS A 23 0.46 -2.74 -15.25
N ILE A 24 -0.20 -3.04 -14.13
CA ILE A 24 0.11 -2.44 -12.84
C ILE A 24 1.52 -2.84 -12.39
N TYR A 25 1.90 -4.12 -12.48
CA TYR A 25 3.25 -4.56 -12.11
C TYR A 25 4.36 -3.86 -12.90
N LYS A 26 4.10 -3.56 -14.18
CA LYS A 26 5.09 -2.90 -15.02
C LYS A 26 5.21 -1.40 -14.76
N TYR A 27 4.13 -0.71 -14.41
CA TYR A 27 4.09 0.75 -14.44
C TYR A 27 3.73 1.43 -13.12
N SER A 28 3.24 0.68 -12.13
CA SER A 28 2.89 1.23 -10.82
C SER A 28 4.14 1.72 -10.09
N THR A 29 4.00 2.86 -9.41
CA THR A 29 4.96 3.36 -8.41
C THR A 29 4.72 2.74 -7.03
N LYS A 30 3.81 1.77 -6.93
CA LYS A 30 3.44 1.03 -5.72
C LYS A 30 2.79 1.89 -4.64
N HIS A 31 2.17 3.00 -5.02
CA HIS A 31 1.50 3.91 -4.09
C HIS A 31 0.08 3.44 -3.74
N SER A 32 -0.84 3.47 -4.71
CA SER A 32 -2.25 3.13 -4.47
C SER A 32 -2.89 2.58 -5.72
N GLU A 33 -3.56 1.44 -5.59
CA GLU A 33 -4.21 0.76 -6.70
C GLU A 33 -5.62 0.34 -6.31
N THR A 34 -6.56 0.38 -7.25
CA THR A 34 -7.96 0.02 -6.99
C THR A 34 -8.53 -0.85 -8.09
N ILE A 35 -9.42 -1.77 -7.71
CA ILE A 35 -10.28 -2.51 -8.62
C ILE A 35 -11.74 -2.17 -8.35
N ILE A 36 -12.51 -1.96 -9.42
CA ILE A 36 -13.97 -1.86 -9.35
C ILE A 36 -14.56 -3.17 -9.90
N THR A 37 -15.17 -3.98 -9.03
CA THR A 37 -15.75 -5.27 -9.41
C THR A 37 -16.80 -5.76 -8.40
N GLU A 38 -17.81 -6.47 -8.90
CA GLU A 38 -18.77 -7.23 -8.06
C GLU A 38 -18.35 -8.70 -7.89
N ASN A 39 -17.31 -9.15 -8.61
CA ASN A 39 -16.85 -10.52 -8.52
C ASN A 39 -15.93 -10.70 -7.31
N TYR A 40 -16.43 -11.44 -6.31
CA TYR A 40 -15.69 -11.72 -5.08
C TYR A 40 -14.30 -12.31 -5.34
N THR A 41 -14.19 -13.35 -6.16
CA THR A 41 -12.90 -14.02 -6.44
C THR A 41 -11.89 -13.07 -7.09
N ARG A 42 -12.33 -12.20 -8.02
CA ARG A 42 -11.46 -11.20 -8.65
C ARG A 42 -10.99 -10.15 -7.65
N SER A 43 -11.89 -9.70 -6.74
CA SER A 43 -11.53 -8.72 -5.71
C SER A 43 -10.45 -9.25 -4.77
N GLN A 44 -10.62 -10.48 -4.27
CA GLN A 44 -9.66 -11.12 -3.36
C GLN A 44 -8.32 -11.39 -4.05
N ARG A 45 -8.37 -11.81 -5.31
CA ARG A 45 -7.18 -12.01 -6.12
C ARG A 45 -6.39 -10.71 -6.30
N PHE A 46 -7.06 -9.62 -6.65
CA PHE A 46 -6.43 -8.31 -6.82
C PHE A 46 -5.77 -7.80 -5.53
N LEU A 47 -6.49 -7.88 -4.39
CA LEU A 47 -5.96 -7.49 -3.08
C LEU A 47 -4.68 -8.25 -2.70
N ARG A 48 -4.61 -9.54 -3.03
CA ARG A 48 -3.47 -10.40 -2.69
C ARG A 48 -2.29 -10.22 -3.63
N GLU A 49 -2.54 -10.02 -4.92
CA GLU A 49 -1.50 -10.01 -5.95
C GLU A 49 -0.86 -8.64 -6.12
N ILE A 50 -1.59 -7.53 -5.93
CA ILE A 50 -1.02 -6.19 -6.07
C ILE A 50 -0.07 -5.83 -4.93
N ASP A 51 1.15 -5.44 -5.30
CA ASP A 51 2.20 -4.99 -4.38
C ASP A 51 2.25 -3.45 -4.31
N ALA A 52 1.30 -2.83 -3.61
CA ALA A 52 1.24 -1.38 -3.37
C ALA A 52 1.12 -1.05 -1.87
N ALA A 53 1.33 0.21 -1.51
CA ALA A 53 1.17 0.67 -0.13
C ALA A 53 -0.30 0.65 0.34
N ALA A 54 -1.25 0.87 -0.57
CA ALA A 54 -2.67 0.64 -0.32
C ALA A 54 -3.34 0.00 -1.55
N VAL A 55 -4.19 -1.00 -1.31
CA VAL A 55 -4.96 -1.69 -2.36
C VAL A 55 -6.43 -1.67 -2.00
N TYR A 56 -7.28 -1.26 -2.94
CA TYR A 56 -8.69 -1.02 -2.71
C TYR A 56 -9.58 -1.90 -3.60
N VAL A 57 -10.77 -2.18 -3.09
CA VAL A 57 -11.90 -2.75 -3.84
C VAL A 57 -13.06 -1.78 -3.72
N ASN A 58 -13.61 -1.34 -4.85
CA ASN A 58 -14.79 -0.47 -4.91
C ASN A 58 -14.65 0.82 -4.08
N ALA A 59 -13.43 1.36 -3.97
CA ALA A 59 -13.15 2.59 -3.25
C ALA A 59 -12.13 3.45 -4.02
N SER A 60 -12.22 4.77 -3.80
CA SER A 60 -11.32 5.75 -4.43
C SER A 60 -9.89 5.62 -3.90
N THR A 61 -8.89 5.78 -4.77
CA THR A 61 -7.47 5.85 -4.39
C THR A 61 -7.15 7.09 -3.55
N ARG A 62 -8.03 8.11 -3.53
CA ARG A 62 -7.90 9.31 -2.70
C ARG A 62 -7.95 9.03 -1.19
N PHE A 63 -8.37 7.83 -0.78
CA PHE A 63 -8.42 7.45 0.63
C PHE A 63 -7.05 7.11 1.23
N THR A 64 -5.98 7.02 0.43
CA THR A 64 -4.63 6.80 0.97
C THR A 64 -4.13 8.09 1.63
N ASP A 65 -4.47 8.23 2.90
CA ASP A 65 -4.21 9.40 3.73
C ASP A 65 -4.37 8.98 5.20
N GLY A 66 -3.44 9.38 6.06
CA GLY A 66 -3.41 9.01 7.48
C GLY A 66 -4.63 9.49 8.24
N GLY A 67 -5.17 10.66 7.93
CA GLY A 67 -6.42 11.15 8.51
C GLY A 67 -7.60 10.25 8.15
N ARG A 68 -7.70 9.83 6.88
CA ARG A 68 -8.72 8.89 6.40
C ARG A 68 -8.55 7.48 6.97
N PHE A 69 -7.31 7.06 7.25
CA PHE A 69 -7.01 5.76 7.85
C PHE A 69 -7.12 5.77 9.39
N GLY A 70 -7.43 6.92 10.00
CA GLY A 70 -7.64 7.03 11.45
C GLY A 70 -6.35 7.22 12.27
N PHE A 71 -5.25 7.61 11.63
CA PHE A 71 -3.95 7.85 12.27
C PHE A 71 -3.88 9.25 12.90
N GLY A 72 -4.89 10.09 12.63
CA GLY A 72 -4.99 11.48 13.08
C GLY A 72 -4.18 12.43 12.21
N ALA A 73 -2.88 12.18 12.08
CA ALA A 73 -1.97 12.93 11.22
C ALA A 73 -0.97 11.99 10.53
N GLU A 74 -0.37 12.48 9.44
CA GLU A 74 0.73 11.81 8.76
C GLU A 74 1.88 12.77 8.46
N ILE A 75 3.10 12.25 8.39
CA ILE A 75 4.25 12.98 7.82
C ILE A 75 4.29 12.85 6.29
N GLY A 76 3.70 11.79 5.76
CA GLY A 76 3.62 11.48 4.34
C GLY A 76 3.34 10.00 4.11
N ILE A 77 3.39 9.58 2.85
CA ILE A 77 3.06 8.22 2.43
C ILE A 77 4.31 7.53 1.90
N SER A 78 4.70 6.43 2.53
CA SER A 78 5.84 5.63 2.13
C SER A 78 5.43 4.53 1.15
N THR A 79 6.12 4.43 0.01
CA THR A 79 5.97 3.31 -0.93
C THR A 79 7.02 2.22 -0.75
N GLN A 80 8.01 2.44 0.13
CA GLN A 80 9.09 1.48 0.38
C GLN A 80 8.59 0.29 1.20
N LYS A 81 9.25 -0.86 1.09
CA LYS A 81 8.83 -2.09 1.79
C LYS A 81 9.33 -2.21 3.22
N LEU A 82 10.41 -1.53 3.56
CA LEU A 82 11.07 -1.66 4.86
C LEU A 82 10.62 -0.55 5.81
N HIS A 83 10.60 -0.87 7.10
CA HIS A 83 10.24 0.02 8.23
C HIS A 83 8.77 0.46 8.26
N ALA A 84 8.34 1.31 7.33
CA ALA A 84 6.99 1.84 7.26
C ALA A 84 6.52 1.92 5.80
N ARG A 85 5.27 1.51 5.54
CA ARG A 85 4.66 1.49 4.20
C ARG A 85 3.19 1.93 4.30
N GLY A 86 2.79 2.84 3.43
CA GLY A 86 1.52 3.55 3.53
C GLY A 86 1.65 4.87 4.30
N PRO A 87 0.52 5.45 4.74
CA PRO A 87 0.50 6.63 5.61
C PRO A 87 1.37 6.41 6.87
N MET A 88 2.31 7.32 7.11
CA MET A 88 3.22 7.23 8.25
C MET A 88 2.75 8.14 9.39
N GLY A 89 2.21 7.54 10.44
CA GLY A 89 1.77 8.21 11.66
C GLY A 89 2.86 8.20 12.74
N LEU A 90 2.46 8.43 14.00
CA LEU A 90 3.40 8.50 15.12
C LEU A 90 4.18 7.20 15.36
N LYS A 91 3.55 6.04 15.16
CA LYS A 91 4.19 4.73 15.41
C LYS A 91 5.33 4.47 14.44
N GLU A 92 5.15 4.90 13.19
CA GLU A 92 6.12 4.74 12.11
C GLU A 92 7.36 5.62 12.31
N LEU A 93 7.36 6.53 13.29
CA LEU A 93 8.54 7.34 13.69
C LEU A 93 9.26 6.78 14.93
N THR A 94 8.91 5.57 15.36
CA THR A 94 9.54 4.90 16.51
C THR A 94 10.42 3.74 16.06
N THR A 95 11.33 3.31 16.94
CA THR A 95 12.11 2.09 16.75
C THR A 95 11.93 1.16 17.94
N ILE A 96 12.31 -0.10 17.78
CA ILE A 96 12.23 -1.11 18.83
C ILE A 96 13.57 -1.30 19.52
N LYS A 97 13.53 -1.59 20.82
CA LYS A 97 14.69 -2.06 21.59
C LYS A 97 14.27 -3.23 22.47
N TYR A 98 15.20 -4.15 22.71
CA TYR A 98 14.98 -5.25 23.65
C TYR A 98 15.51 -4.86 25.02
N MET A 99 14.73 -5.16 26.06
CA MET A 99 15.12 -4.97 27.46
C MET A 99 15.09 -6.33 28.14
N VAL A 100 16.23 -6.73 28.71
CA VAL A 100 16.39 -8.04 29.38
C VAL A 100 16.87 -7.78 30.80
N TYR A 101 16.10 -8.29 31.77
CA TYR A 101 16.48 -8.23 33.18
C TYR A 101 17.12 -9.57 33.58
N GLY A 102 18.36 -9.48 34.05
CA GLY A 102 19.20 -10.62 34.39
C GLY A 102 19.16 -11.00 35.87
N ASP A 103 19.35 -12.29 36.16
CA ASP A 103 19.60 -12.85 37.50
C ASP A 103 20.26 -14.25 37.39
N GLY A 104 21.46 -14.30 36.78
CA GLY A 104 22.25 -15.54 36.69
C GLY A 104 22.12 -16.35 35.40
N GLN A 105 21.76 -15.73 34.28
CA GLN A 105 21.63 -16.41 32.99
C GLN A 105 22.98 -16.90 32.47
N ILE A 106 22.99 -18.12 31.95
CA ILE A 106 24.13 -18.77 31.31
C ILE A 106 23.73 -19.07 29.86
N VAL A 107 24.58 -18.73 28.89
CA VAL A 107 24.40 -19.12 27.48
C VAL A 107 25.18 -20.42 27.25
N LYS A 108 24.54 -21.41 26.63
CA LYS A 108 25.16 -22.72 26.35
C LYS A 108 25.99 -22.70 25.06
#